data_AF-A0A183L5I7-F1
#
_entry.id   AF-A0A183L5I7-F1
#
_cell.length_a   1.000
_cell.length_b   1.000
_cell.length_c   1.000
_cell.angle_alpha   90.00
_cell.angle_beta   90.00
_cell.angle_gamma   90.00
#
_symmetry.space_group_name_H-M   'P 1'
#
loop_
_entity.id
_entity.type
_entity.pdbx_description
1 polymer ?
#
loop_
_entity_poly.entity_id
_entity_poly.type
_entity_poly.pdbx_seq_one_letter_code
_entity_poly.pdbx_strand_id
1 'polypeptide(L)'
;MKQFYDATKKLAWKYSKPERPVKSKEGKPITEIQQQRNRWVEFFEELLNRPAPMNPPDIEAAHTDRSIDVNPPTKEEIRMAVKQIKNEKAAGPDNIPAEALKSDIE
;
A
#
# COMPACT_ATOMS: atom_id res chain seq x y z
N MET A 1 10.47 -3.54 15.84
CA MET A 1 9.81 -2.73 14.76
C MET A 1 10.60 -2.54 13.44
N LYS A 2 11.92 -2.35 13.47
CA LYS A 2 12.73 -2.02 12.27
C LYS A 2 12.61 -3.04 11.11
N GLN A 3 12.62 -4.33 11.42
CA GLN A 3 12.53 -5.40 10.41
C GLN A 3 11.21 -5.36 9.63
N PHE A 4 10.10 -5.02 10.30
CA PHE A 4 8.79 -4.85 9.67
C PHE A 4 8.79 -3.68 8.70
N TYR A 5 9.30 -2.52 9.13
CA TYR A 5 9.41 -1.35 8.27
C TYR A 5 10.31 -1.59 7.05
N ASP A 6 11.45 -2.25 7.24
CA ASP A 6 12.38 -2.57 6.14
C ASP A 6 11.77 -3.58 5.15
N ALA A 7 10.97 -4.55 5.63
CA ALA A 7 10.24 -5.48 4.78
C ALA A 7 9.13 -4.79 3.98
N THR A 8 8.31 -3.96 4.62
CA THR A 8 7.24 -3.19 3.96
C THR A 8 7.81 -2.20 2.94
N LYS A 9 8.94 -1.54 3.25
CA LYS A 9 9.64 -0.65 2.32
C LYS A 9 10.21 -1.38 1.10
N LYS A 10 10.75 -2.59 1.27
CA LYS A 10 11.22 -3.43 0.16
C LYS A 10 10.08 -3.87 -0.77
N LEU A 11 8.91 -4.21 -0.20
CA LEU A 11 7.72 -4.55 -0.97
C LEU A 11 7.14 -3.34 -1.72
N ALA A 12 7.17 -2.15 -1.12
CA ALA A 12 6.61 -0.93 -1.69
C ALA A 12 7.46 -0.28 -2.80
N TRP A 13 8.72 -0.68 -2.99
CA TRP A 13 9.70 0.06 -3.83
C TRP A 13 9.43 0.04 -5.35
N LYS A 14 8.50 -0.78 -5.83
CA LYS A 14 8.25 -0.90 -7.28
C LYS A 14 6.87 -0.41 -7.70
N TYR A 15 6.46 0.76 -7.22
CA TYR A 15 5.38 1.49 -7.87
C TYR A 15 5.96 2.46 -8.89
N SER A 16 6.23 1.96 -10.11
CA SER A 16 6.14 2.86 -11.26
C SER A 16 4.67 3.19 -11.43
N LYS A 17 4.34 4.45 -11.74
CA LYS A 17 3.03 4.76 -12.32
C LYS A 17 3.14 4.40 -13.80
N PRO A 18 2.70 3.21 -14.26
CA PRO A 18 2.37 3.17 -15.67
C PRO A 18 1.09 4.01 -15.77
N GLU A 19 1.20 5.18 -16.38
CA GLU A 19 0.03 5.89 -16.91
C GLU A 19 -0.53 4.96 -18.01
N ARG A 20 -1.34 3.98 -17.59
CA ARG A 20 -2.04 3.08 -18.51
C ARG A 20 -3.40 3.73 -18.74
N PRO A 21 -3.65 4.25 -19.95
CA PRO A 21 -5.00 4.64 -20.33
C PRO A 21 -5.95 3.46 -20.09
N VAL A 22 -7.18 3.73 -19.67
CA VAL A 22 -8.20 2.69 -19.59
C VAL A 22 -8.39 2.11 -21.00
N LYS A 23 -8.41 0.78 -21.11
CA LYS A 23 -8.52 0.09 -22.38
C LYS A 23 -9.91 -0.53 -22.58
N SER A 24 -10.36 -0.53 -23.82
CA SER A 24 -11.53 -1.32 -24.26
C SER A 24 -11.25 -2.82 -24.11
N LYS A 25 -12.28 -3.65 -24.31
CA LYS A 25 -12.12 -5.11 -24.29
C LYS A 25 -11.15 -5.60 -25.38
N GLU A 26 -11.01 -4.86 -26.47
CA GLU A 26 -10.07 -5.10 -27.58
C GLU A 26 -8.67 -4.52 -27.31
N GLY A 27 -8.43 -3.97 -26.12
CA GLY A 27 -7.12 -3.46 -25.71
C GLY A 27 -6.76 -2.06 -26.23
N LYS A 28 -7.71 -1.36 -26.89
CA LYS A 28 -7.50 0.00 -27.40
C LYS A 28 -7.70 1.04 -26.29
N PRO A 29 -6.90 2.12 -26.24
CA PRO A 29 -7.06 3.17 -25.23
C PRO A 29 -8.39 3.92 -25.43
N ILE A 30 -9.08 4.19 -24.33
CA ILE A 30 -10.31 4.97 -24.26
C ILE A 30 -9.95 6.37 -23.76
N THR A 31 -10.35 7.40 -24.50
CA THR A 31 -10.09 8.81 -24.16
C THR A 31 -11.34 9.54 -23.68
N GLU A 32 -12.53 9.02 -24.00
CA GLU A 32 -13.81 9.65 -23.64
C GLU A 32 -14.34 9.17 -22.28
N ILE A 33 -14.79 10.11 -21.44
CA ILE A 33 -15.28 9.84 -20.09
C ILE A 33 -16.51 8.91 -20.10
N GLN A 34 -17.43 9.08 -21.07
CA GLN A 34 -18.62 8.24 -21.17
C GLN A 34 -18.25 6.79 -21.48
N GLN A 35 -17.35 6.58 -22.44
CA GLN A 35 -16.85 5.25 -22.78
C GLN A 35 -16.07 4.61 -21.62
N GLN A 36 -15.33 5.40 -20.84
CA GLN A 36 -14.66 4.91 -19.65
C GLN A 36 -15.66 4.44 -18.59
N ARG A 37 -16.76 5.17 -18.37
CA ARG A 37 -17.84 4.75 -17.47
C ARG A 37 -18.52 3.46 -17.93
N ASN A 38 -18.84 3.35 -19.23
CA ASN A 38 -19.41 2.12 -19.77
C ASN A 38 -18.44 0.95 -19.61
N ARG A 39 -17.14 1.16 -19.82
CA ARG A 39 -16.13 0.14 -19.59
C ARG A 39 -16.05 -0.30 -18.13
N TRP A 40 -16.23 0.61 -17.18
CA TRP A 40 -16.32 0.29 -15.75
C TRP A 40 -17.54 -0.55 -15.44
N VAL A 41 -18.72 -0.19 -15.95
CA VAL A 41 -19.96 -0.96 -15.76
C VAL A 41 -19.79 -2.39 -16.26
N GLU A 42 -19.31 -2.57 -17.50
CA GLU A 42 -19.06 -3.90 -18.07
C GLU A 42 -18.06 -4.72 -17.25
N PHE A 43 -16.98 -4.08 -16.76
CA PHE A 43 -15.96 -4.77 -15.95
C PHE A 43 -16.53 -5.26 -14.62
N PHE A 44 -17.31 -4.43 -13.93
CA PHE A 44 -17.91 -4.82 -12.66
C PHE A 44 -19.02 -5.86 -12.85
N GLU A 45 -19.80 -5.77 -13.92
CA GLU A 45 -20.80 -6.77 -14.25
C GLU A 45 -20.16 -8.14 -14.49
N GLU A 46 -19.06 -8.21 -15.24
CA GLU A 46 -18.32 -9.45 -15.48
C GLU A 46 -17.68 -9.99 -14.19
N LEU A 47 -17.10 -9.11 -13.36
CA LEU A 47 -16.42 -9.49 -12.13
C LEU A 47 -17.39 -10.02 -11.07
N LEU A 48 -18.52 -9.33 -10.87
CA LEU A 48 -19.47 -9.62 -9.79
C LEU A 48 -20.44 -10.75 -10.15
N ASN A 49 -20.76 -10.93 -11.43
CA ASN A 49 -21.64 -12.01 -11.89
C ASN A 49 -20.86 -13.25 -12.36
N ARG A 50 -19.55 -13.31 -12.13
CA ARG A 50 -18.73 -14.47 -12.45
C ARG A 50 -19.18 -15.69 -11.62
N PRO A 51 -19.52 -16.83 -12.24
CA PRO A 51 -19.82 -18.04 -11.47
C PRO A 51 -18.59 -18.49 -10.68
N ALA A 52 -18.82 -19.16 -9.55
CA ALA A 52 -17.73 -19.73 -8.77
C ALA A 52 -16.90 -20.67 -9.67
N PRO A 53 -15.55 -20.54 -9.67
CA PRO A 53 -14.72 -21.46 -10.44
C PRO A 53 -14.93 -22.88 -9.91
N MET A 54 -15.07 -23.84 -10.83
CA MET A 54 -15.32 -25.25 -10.50
C MET A 54 -14.15 -25.91 -9.76
N ASN A 55 -12.94 -25.39 -9.98
CA ASN A 55 -11.75 -25.81 -9.26
C ASN A 55 -11.42 -24.75 -8.19
N PRO A 56 -11.06 -25.17 -6.97
CA PRO A 56 -10.50 -24.24 -6.00
C PRO A 56 -9.24 -23.59 -6.59
N PRO A 57 -8.97 -22.31 -6.29
CA PRO A 57 -7.72 -21.67 -6.65
C PRO A 57 -6.55 -22.48 -6.09
N ASP A 58 -5.59 -22.82 -6.96
CA ASP A 58 -4.32 -23.40 -6.54
C ASP A 58 -3.44 -22.29 -5.94
N ILE A 59 -3.69 -22.00 -4.67
CA ILE A 59 -2.94 -21.01 -3.90
C ILE A 59 -1.91 -21.79 -3.09
N GLU A 60 -0.65 -21.70 -3.49
CA GLU A 60 0.46 -22.14 -2.65
C GLU A 60 0.34 -21.45 -1.28
N ALA A 61 0.24 -22.25 -0.21
CA ALA A 61 0.22 -21.73 1.14
C ALA A 61 1.49 -20.90 1.35
N ALA A 62 1.34 -19.63 1.73
CA ALA A 62 2.48 -18.74 1.93
C ALA A 62 3.47 -19.36 2.93
N HIS A 63 4.62 -19.82 2.44
CA HIS A 63 5.64 -20.51 3.21
C HIS A 63 6.47 -19.56 4.08
N THR A 64 5.87 -18.62 4.80
CA THR A 64 6.58 -17.98 5.91
C THR A 64 5.57 -17.35 6.85
N ASP A 65 5.28 -18.04 7.95
CA ASP A 65 4.88 -17.34 9.15
C ASP A 65 6.13 -16.61 9.67
N ARG A 66 6.38 -15.40 9.13
CA ARG A 66 7.42 -14.54 9.68
C ARG A 66 6.92 -14.15 11.05
N SER A 67 7.45 -14.77 12.10
CA SER A 67 7.14 -14.38 13.47
C SER A 67 7.53 -12.91 13.65
N ILE A 68 6.51 -12.05 13.62
CA ILE A 68 6.67 -10.65 13.97
C ILE A 68 6.70 -10.60 15.48
N ASP A 69 7.68 -9.89 16.02
CA ASP A 69 7.68 -9.56 17.43
C ASP A 69 6.45 -8.70 17.75
N VAL A 70 5.51 -9.30 18.48
CA VAL A 70 4.26 -8.66 18.94
C VAL A 70 4.44 -7.95 20.28
N ASN A 71 5.64 -7.96 20.86
CA ASN A 71 5.90 -7.22 22.07
C ASN A 71 5.81 -5.70 21.83
N PRO A 72 5.41 -4.92 22.85
CA PRO A 72 5.48 -3.47 22.77
C PRO A 72 6.90 -3.00 22.41
N PRO A 73 7.03 -1.95 21.58
CA PRO A 73 8.33 -1.42 21.22
C PRO A 73 9.07 -0.90 22.45
N THR A 74 10.38 -1.14 22.48
CA THR A 74 11.24 -0.66 23.57
C THR A 74 11.42 0.86 23.50
N LYS A 75 11.71 1.50 24.65
CA LYS A 75 12.04 2.93 24.70
C LYS A 75 13.18 3.30 23.73
N GLU A 76 14.17 2.41 23.57
CA GLU A 76 15.28 2.61 22.65
C GLU A 76 14.86 2.58 21.18
N GLU A 77 13.99 1.65 20.79
CA GLU A 77 13.45 1.59 19.44
C GLU A 77 12.64 2.84 19.09
N ILE A 78 11.83 3.33 20.03
CA ILE A 78 11.05 4.58 19.87
C ILE A 78 12.01 5.76 19.67
N ARG A 79 13.03 5.88 20.54
CA ARG A 79 14.06 6.92 20.46
C ARG A 79 14.78 6.90 19.10
N MET A 80 15.23 5.72 18.66
CA MET A 80 15.90 5.59 17.37
C MET A 80 14.97 5.92 16.19
N ALA A 81 13.70 5.49 16.25
CA ALA A 81 12.73 5.76 15.20
C ALA A 81 12.47 7.26 15.05
N VAL A 82 12.30 7.99 16.15
CA VAL A 82 12.06 9.44 16.09
C VAL A 82 13.29 10.21 15.61
N LYS A 83 14.51 9.78 15.98
CA LYS A 83 15.76 10.35 15.42
C LYS A 83 15.83 10.23 13.89
N GLN A 84 15.26 9.17 13.32
CA GLN A 84 15.24 8.91 11.87
C GLN A 84 14.14 9.67 11.10
N ILE A 85 13.20 10.31 11.80
CA ILE A 85 12.16 11.14 11.14
C ILE A 85 12.86 12.28 10.39
N LYS A 86 12.36 12.65 9.20
CA LYS A 86 12.90 13.80 8.46
C LYS A 86 12.29 15.10 9.00
N ASN A 87 13.12 16.14 9.06
CA ASN A 87 12.66 17.50 9.32
C ASN A 87 11.91 18.06 8.12
N GLU A 88 11.19 19.17 8.33
CA GLU A 88 10.43 19.92 7.32
C GLU A 88 9.31 19.12 6.66
N LYS A 89 8.87 18.03 7.31
CA LYS A 89 7.69 17.30 6.87
C LYS A 89 6.44 18.08 7.29
N ALA A 90 5.47 18.19 6.38
CA ALA A 90 4.18 18.81 6.71
C ALA A 90 3.57 18.16 7.95
N ALA A 91 3.11 19.00 8.88
CA ALA A 91 2.43 18.55 10.09
C ALA A 91 1.15 17.78 9.73
N GLY A 92 0.79 16.83 10.59
CA GLY A 92 -0.47 16.11 10.47
C GLY A 92 -1.69 17.01 10.77
N PRO A 93 -2.90 16.46 10.76
CA PRO A 93 -4.12 17.16 11.18
C PRO A 93 -4.07 17.68 12.63
N ASP A 94 -3.18 17.11 13.44
CA ASP A 94 -2.87 17.53 14.81
C ASP A 94 -1.97 18.78 14.89
N ASN A 95 -1.46 19.27 13.75
CA ASN A 95 -0.51 20.39 13.64
C ASN A 95 0.80 20.17 14.41
N ILE A 96 1.17 18.91 14.69
CA ILE A 96 2.43 18.59 15.38
C ILE A 96 3.55 18.41 14.35
N PRO A 97 4.60 19.24 14.35
CA PRO A 97 5.72 19.11 13.44
C PRO A 97 6.67 17.98 13.90
N ALA A 98 7.43 17.42 12.96
CA ALA A 98 8.39 16.35 13.24
C ALA A 98 9.49 16.79 14.23
N GLU A 99 9.84 18.07 14.22
CA GLU A 99 10.82 18.72 15.07
C GLU A 99 10.41 18.68 16.54
N ALA A 100 9.12 18.86 16.84
CA ALA A 100 8.61 18.82 18.21
C ALA A 100 8.77 17.43 18.84
N LEU A 101 8.60 16.37 18.04
CA LEU A 101 8.83 15.00 18.52
C LEU A 101 10.32 14.73 18.80
N LYS A 102 11.23 15.42 18.11
CA LYS A 102 12.67 15.26 18.31
C LYS A 102 13.22 16.05 19.49
N SER A 103 12.61 17.18 19.84
CA SER A 103 13.04 17.98 20.99
C SER A 103 12.79 17.28 22.32
N ASP A 104 11.75 16.45 22.40
CA ASP A 104 11.29 15.83 23.65
C ASP A 104 11.95 14.47 23.94
N ILE A 105 12.93 14.08 23.13
CA ILE A 105 13.61 12.79 23.22
C ILE A 105 15.04 12.99 23.72
N GLU A 106 15.20 12.85 25.03
CA GLU A 106 16.48 12.70 25.72
C GLU A 106 17.00 11.25 25.66
#